data_AF-A0A7C9EYZ2-F1
#
_entry.id   AF-A0A7C9EYZ2-F1
#
_cell.length_a   1.000
_cell.length_b   1.000
_cell.length_c   1.000
_cell.angle_alpha   90.00
_cell.angle_beta   90.00
_cell.angle_gamma   90.00
#
_symmetry.space_group_name_H-M   'P 1'
#
loop_
_entity.id
_entity.type
_entity.pdbx_description
1 polymer ?
#
loop_
_entity_poly.entity_id
_entity_poly.type
_entity_poly.pdbx_seq_one_letter_code
_entity_poly.pdbx_strand_id
1 'polypeptide(L)'
;MDKILQSTGRGHSVTVTNDGAAILKSLHVDNPAAKVLIEISKTQDDEVGDGTTSVVVLAGELLREAEKLVAMKIHPMTIISGFVKGREKMQVALIGVASDATLDVRLVLLRVFF
;
A
#
# COMPACT_ATOMS: atom_id res chain seq x y z
N MET A 1 -1.10 14.71 4.48
CA MET A 1 -0.71 15.50 5.68
C MET A 1 0.62 14.96 6.13
N ASP A 2 1.63 15.82 6.17
CA ASP A 2 2.99 15.41 6.50
C ASP A 2 3.09 14.93 7.95
N LYS A 3 4.02 14.02 8.19
CA LYS A 3 4.33 13.46 9.50
C LYS A 3 5.72 13.89 9.93
N ILE A 4 5.81 14.30 11.18
CA ILE A 4 7.07 14.61 11.84
C ILE A 4 7.57 13.33 12.48
N LEU A 5 8.72 12.84 12.02
CA LEU A 5 9.41 11.67 12.54
C LEU A 5 10.56 12.16 13.41
N GLN A 6 10.54 11.80 14.70
CA GLN A 6 11.59 12.15 15.64
C GLN A 6 12.32 10.88 16.07
N SER A 7 13.62 10.80 15.76
CA SER A 7 14.46 9.69 16.20
C SER A 7 14.70 9.76 17.71
N THR A 8 14.60 8.61 18.38
CA THR A 8 14.87 8.45 19.82
C THR A 8 16.35 8.15 20.12
N GLY A 9 17.21 8.06 19.09
CA GLY A 9 18.65 7.81 19.22
C GLY A 9 19.48 9.02 19.64
N ARG A 10 20.81 8.86 19.73
CA ARG A 10 21.77 9.92 20.18
C ARG A 10 21.95 11.12 19.23
N GLY A 11 21.20 11.17 18.14
CA GLY A 11 21.07 12.36 17.31
C GLY A 11 19.59 12.68 17.22
N HIS A 12 19.17 13.82 17.76
CA HIS A 12 17.80 14.31 17.69
C HIS A 12 17.46 14.75 16.25
N SER A 13 17.48 13.82 15.30
CA SER A 13 17.12 14.08 13.91
C SER A 13 15.59 14.12 13.80
N VAL A 14 15.10 15.24 13.28
CA VAL A 14 13.70 15.43 12.93
C VAL A 14 13.59 15.38 11.42
N THR A 15 12.77 14.47 10.92
CA THR A 15 12.46 14.33 9.49
C THR A 15 10.99 14.59 9.27
N VAL A 16 10.65 15.39 8.27
CA VAL A 16 9.25 15.63 7.88
C VAL A 16 9.01 14.97 6.53
N THR A 17 8.04 14.08 6.44
CA THR A 17 7.73 13.35 5.20
C THR A 17 6.25 12.93 5.14
N ASN A 18 5.75 12.74 3.93
CA ASN A 18 4.45 12.12 3.65
C ASN A 18 4.59 10.74 2.98
N ASP A 19 5.82 10.28 2.71
CA ASP A 19 6.03 8.95 2.13
C ASP A 19 5.73 7.86 3.16
N GLY A 20 4.74 7.02 2.84
CA GLY A 20 4.31 5.91 3.69
C GLY A 20 5.43 4.92 3.98
N ALA A 21 6.31 4.65 3.01
CA ALA A 21 7.42 3.71 3.20
C ALA A 21 8.44 4.25 4.20
N ALA A 22 8.88 5.50 4.03
CA ALA A 22 9.77 6.18 4.98
C ALA A 22 9.17 6.26 6.40
N ILE A 23 7.87 6.57 6.50
CA ILE A 23 7.17 6.62 7.80
C ILE A 23 7.18 5.24 8.45
N LEU A 24 6.74 4.20 7.74
CA LEU A 24 6.61 2.85 8.30
C LEU A 24 7.95 2.22 8.67
N LYS A 25 9.02 2.49 7.90
CA LYS A 25 10.41 2.07 8.21
C LYS A 25 10.94 2.69 9.51
N SER A 26 10.43 3.87 9.91
CA SER A 26 10.87 4.57 11.12
C SER A 26 10.19 4.07 12.40
N LEU A 27 9.07 3.34 12.29
CA LEU A 27 8.30 2.88 13.43
C LEU A 27 8.93 1.63 14.05
N HIS A 28 9.08 1.64 15.37
CA HIS A 28 9.47 0.44 16.13
C HIS A 28 8.20 -0.36 16.46
N VAL A 29 8.02 -1.50 15.79
CA VAL A 29 6.83 -2.35 15.95
C VAL A 29 7.23 -3.80 16.22
N ASP A 30 6.74 -4.35 17.33
CA ASP A 30 7.02 -5.74 17.72
C ASP A 30 6.04 -6.74 17.12
N ASN A 31 4.81 -6.31 16.81
CA ASN A 31 3.76 -7.17 16.28
C ASN A 31 4.14 -7.76 14.91
N PRO A 32 4.22 -9.10 14.76
CA PRO A 32 4.59 -9.74 13.49
C PRO A 32 3.64 -9.42 12.32
N ALA A 33 2.33 -9.32 12.57
CA ALA A 33 1.36 -8.98 11.52
C ALA A 33 1.55 -7.55 11.02
N ALA A 34 1.91 -6.62 11.92
CA ALA A 34 2.23 -5.26 11.54
C ALA A 34 3.56 -5.17 10.77
N LYS A 35 4.55 -6.02 11.06
CA LYS A 35 5.79 -6.12 10.26
C LYS A 35 5.50 -6.52 8.81
N VAL A 36 4.55 -7.42 8.57
CA VAL A 36 4.11 -7.77 7.20
C VAL A 36 3.56 -6.54 6.46
N LEU A 37 2.79 -5.67 7.12
CA LEU A 37 2.29 -4.43 6.50
C LEU A 37 3.42 -3.45 6.16
N ILE A 38 4.44 -3.35 7.01
CA ILE A 38 5.64 -2.54 6.74
C ILE A 38 6.39 -3.10 5.52
N GLU A 39 6.53 -4.42 5.44
CA GLU A 39 7.17 -5.09 4.31
C GLU A 39 6.41 -4.86 3.00
N ILE A 40 5.08 -4.93 3.00
CA ILE A 40 4.26 -4.63 1.81
C ILE A 40 4.53 -3.20 1.30
N SER A 41 4.55 -2.22 2.19
CA SER A 41 4.86 -0.83 1.80
C SER A 41 6.27 -0.69 1.23
N LYS A 42 7.23 -1.41 1.79
CA LYS A 42 8.62 -1.39 1.33
C LYS A 42 8.75 -2.05 -0.03
N THR A 43 8.12 -3.20 -0.27
CA THR A 43 8.13 -3.85 -1.59
C THR A 43 7.49 -2.96 -2.65
N GLN A 44 6.42 -2.24 -2.32
CA GLN A 44 5.81 -1.27 -3.24
C GLN A 44 6.75 -0.11 -3.59
N ASP A 45 7.48 0.40 -2.60
CA ASP A 45 8.53 1.43 -2.77
C ASP A 45 9.68 0.92 -3.65
N ASP A 46 10.17 -0.30 -3.38
CA ASP A 46 11.30 -0.90 -4.10
C ASP A 46 10.97 -1.25 -5.57
N GLU A 47 9.74 -1.70 -5.86
CA GLU A 47 9.34 -2.16 -7.21
C GLU A 47 8.72 -1.05 -8.08
N VAL A 48 7.92 -0.15 -7.48
CA VAL A 48 7.13 0.85 -8.22
C VAL A 48 7.54 2.28 -7.85
N GLY A 49 7.97 2.52 -6.61
CA GLY A 49 8.35 3.85 -6.11
C GLY A 49 7.18 4.79 -5.85
N ASP A 50 5.93 4.31 -5.95
CA ASP A 50 4.71 5.08 -5.67
C ASP A 50 3.61 4.17 -5.09
N GLY A 51 2.60 4.77 -4.46
CA GLY A 51 1.47 4.07 -3.87
C GLY A 51 1.79 3.40 -2.52
N THR A 52 2.91 3.77 -1.89
CA THR A 52 3.40 3.20 -0.62
C THR A 52 2.36 3.30 0.50
N THR A 53 1.67 4.45 0.60
CA THR A 53 0.57 4.63 1.55
C THR A 53 -0.69 3.86 1.13
N SER A 54 -1.05 3.94 -0.15
CA SER A 54 -2.30 3.36 -0.68
C SER A 54 -2.34 1.85 -0.54
N VAL A 55 -1.22 1.16 -0.78
CA VAL A 55 -1.16 -0.31 -0.67
C VAL A 55 -1.41 -0.79 0.77
N VAL A 56 -0.93 -0.05 1.76
CA VAL A 56 -1.11 -0.39 3.18
C VAL A 56 -2.55 -0.14 3.62
N VAL A 57 -3.13 0.98 3.20
CA VAL A 57 -4.55 1.27 3.47
C VAL A 57 -5.45 0.21 2.84
N LEU A 58 -5.17 -0.17 1.59
CA LEU A 58 -5.91 -1.22 0.90
C LEU A 58 -5.80 -2.57 1.63
N ALA A 59 -4.60 -2.97 2.05
CA ALA A 59 -4.41 -4.20 2.82
C ALA A 59 -5.19 -4.18 4.15
N GLY A 60 -5.19 -3.05 4.86
CA GLY A 60 -5.96 -2.87 6.09
C GLY A 60 -7.46 -3.03 5.89
N GLU A 61 -8.02 -2.43 4.83
CA GLU A 61 -9.45 -2.55 4.53
C GLU A 61 -9.83 -3.96 4.05
N LEU A 62 -8.97 -4.65 3.29
CA LEU A 62 -9.19 -6.05 2.93
C LEU A 62 -9.23 -6.96 4.17
N LEU A 63 -8.37 -6.72 5.16
CA LEU A 63 -8.38 -7.45 6.44
C LEU A 63 -9.66 -7.15 7.25
N ARG A 64 -10.11 -5.89 7.27
CA ARG A 64 -11.36 -5.49 7.92
C ARG A 64 -12.58 -6.19 7.32
N GLU A 65 -12.66 -6.30 6.00
CA GLU A 65 -13.74 -7.04 5.34
C GLU A 65 -13.62 -8.56 5.58
N ALA A 66 -12.39 -9.10 5.58
CA ALA A 66 -12.16 -10.51 5.89
C ALA A 66 -12.60 -10.85 7.33
N GLU A 67 -12.35 -9.96 8.29
CA GLU A 67 -12.79 -10.12 9.69
C GLU A 67 -14.32 -10.32 9.79
N LYS A 68 -15.10 -9.54 9.04
CA LYS A 68 -16.56 -9.68 9.00
C LYS A 68 -16.98 -11.05 8.49
N LEU A 69 -16.34 -11.54 7.43
CA LEU A 69 -16.62 -12.87 6.86
C LEU A 69 -16.25 -14.00 7.83
N VAL A 70 -15.14 -13.85 8.55
CA VAL A 70 -14.75 -14.79 9.62
C VAL A 70 -15.78 -14.77 10.76
N ALA A 71 -16.28 -13.60 11.16
CA ALA A 71 -17.34 -13.47 12.16
C ALA A 71 -18.63 -14.19 11.73
N MET A 72 -18.92 -14.21 10.42
CA MET A 72 -20.00 -15.00 9.80
C MET A 72 -19.70 -16.50 9.68
N LYS A 73 -18.62 -17.00 10.29
CA LYS A 73 -18.20 -18.41 10.27
C LYS A 73 -17.79 -18.92 8.87
N ILE A 74 -17.41 -18.04 7.96
CA ILE A 74 -16.84 -18.44 6.67
C ILE A 74 -15.39 -18.89 6.90
N HIS A 75 -15.04 -20.07 6.38
CA HIS A 75 -13.70 -20.63 6.55
C HIS A 75 -12.64 -19.75 5.86
N PRO A 76 -11.50 -19.42 6.52
CA PRO A 76 -10.47 -18.53 5.97
C PRO A 76 -9.98 -18.91 4.57
N MET A 77 -9.80 -20.21 4.29
CA MET A 77 -9.40 -20.67 2.94
C MET A 77 -10.40 -20.28 1.84
N THR A 78 -11.69 -20.21 2.16
CA THR A 78 -12.72 -19.78 1.21
C THR A 78 -12.61 -18.28 0.94
N ILE A 79 -12.31 -17.48 1.96
CA ILE A 79 -12.10 -16.03 1.84
C ILE A 79 -10.87 -15.76 0.96
N ILE A 80 -9.75 -16.44 1.25
CA ILE A 80 -8.51 -16.34 0.46
C ILE A 80 -8.78 -16.71 -1.00
N SER A 81 -9.47 -17.83 -1.26
CA SER A 81 -9.84 -18.22 -2.63
C SER A 81 -10.69 -17.16 -3.33
N GLY A 82 -11.63 -16.54 -2.60
CA GLY A 82 -12.44 -15.43 -3.11
C GLY A 82 -11.60 -14.21 -3.51
N PHE A 83 -10.67 -13.79 -2.65
CA PHE A 83 -9.77 -12.67 -2.94
C PHE A 83 -8.84 -12.94 -4.12
N VAL A 84 -8.29 -14.16 -4.23
CA VAL A 84 -7.46 -14.54 -5.39
C VAL A 84 -8.25 -14.45 -6.70
N LYS A 85 -9.47 -14.99 -6.74
CA LYS A 85 -10.36 -14.89 -7.91
C LYS A 85 -10.75 -13.45 -8.23
N GLY A 86 -11.00 -12.64 -7.19
CA GLY A 86 -11.29 -11.21 -7.34
C GLY A 86 -10.13 -10.45 -7.98
N ARG A 87 -8.91 -10.68 -7.48
CA ARG A 87 -7.67 -10.11 -8.02
C ARG A 87 -7.48 -10.44 -9.50
N GLU A 88 -7.67 -11.69 -9.91
CA GLU A 88 -7.53 -12.12 -11.30
C GLU A 88 -8.49 -11.34 -12.23
N LYS A 89 -9.76 -11.20 -11.84
CA LYS A 89 -10.73 -10.40 -12.61
C LYS A 89 -10.38 -8.92 -12.64
N MET A 90 -9.91 -8.38 -11.52
CA MET A 90 -9.51 -6.98 -11.40
C MET A 90 -8.31 -6.66 -12.31
N GLN A 91 -7.34 -7.58 -12.43
CA GLN A 91 -6.20 -7.40 -13.34
C GLN A 91 -6.64 -7.26 -14.80
N VAL A 92 -7.57 -8.12 -15.25
CA VAL A 92 -8.12 -8.04 -16.61
C VAL A 92 -8.88 -6.73 -16.81
N ALA A 93 -9.70 -6.34 -15.84
CA ALA A 93 -10.46 -5.09 -15.91
C ALA A 93 -9.54 -3.85 -15.95
N LEU A 94 -8.47 -3.85 -15.15
CA LEU A 94 -7.51 -2.74 -15.09
C LEU A 94 -6.77 -2.55 -16.42
N ILE A 95 -6.36 -3.64 -17.07
CA ILE A 95 -5.76 -3.60 -18.41
C ILE A 95 -6.77 -3.06 -19.44
N GLY A 96 -8.06 -3.43 -19.31
CA GLY A 96 -9.10 -2.96 -20.22
C GLY A 96 -9.41 -1.46 -20.12
N VAL A 97 -9.17 -0.83 -18.97
CA VAL A 97 -9.33 0.62 -18.78
C VAL A 97 -8.03 1.40 -18.97
N ALA A 98 -6.89 0.72 -19.03
CA ALA A 98 -5.60 1.36 -19.24
C ALA A 98 -5.53 1.96 -20.65
N SER A 99 -5.32 3.27 -20.73
CA SER A 99 -5.05 3.96 -21.99
C SER A 99 -3.55 4.07 -22.20
N ASP A 100 -3.07 3.72 -23.40
CA ASP A 100 -1.67 3.85 -23.75
C ASP A 100 -1.26 5.34 -23.84
N ALA A 101 -0.19 5.72 -23.14
CA ALA A 101 0.29 7.10 -23.07
C ALA A 101 1.28 7.36 -24.23
N THR A 102 0.78 7.31 -25.47
CA THR A 102 1.62 7.41 -26.68
C THR A 102 1.83 8.84 -27.21
N LEU A 103 1.15 9.85 -26.65
CA LEU A 103 1.22 11.22 -27.17
C LEU A 103 1.70 12.21 -26.11
N ASP A 104 2.91 12.72 -26.37
CA ASP A 104 3.63 13.77 -25.63
C ASP A 104 3.78 13.51 -24.13
N VAL A 105 4.80 12.73 -23.80
CA VAL A 105 5.23 12.41 -22.43
C VAL A 105 5.37 13.67 -21.57
N ARG A 106 5.76 14.83 -22.13
CA ARG A 106 5.87 16.07 -21.34
C ARG A 106 4.51 16.61 -20.94
N LEU A 107 3.53 16.58 -21.83
CA LEU A 107 2.16 17.04 -21.55
C LEU A 107 1.45 16.11 -20.56
N VAL A 108 1.66 14.80 -20.69
CA VAL A 108 1.12 13.80 -19.76
C VAL A 108 1.75 13.95 -18.38
N LEU A 109 3.08 14.08 -18.29
CA LEU A 109 3.76 14.29 -17.01
C LEU A 109 3.33 15.62 -16.36
N LEU A 110 3.17 16.70 -17.14
CA LEU A 110 2.68 17.97 -16.61
C LEU A 110 1.27 17.85 -16.02
N ARG A 111 0.38 17.01 -16.59
CA ARG A 111 -0.98 16.79 -16.06
C ARG A 111 -1.04 15.86 -14.85
N VAL A 112 -0.08 14.96 -14.71
CA VAL A 112 -0.04 13.99 -13.60
C VAL A 112 0.61 14.60 -12.37
N PHE A 113 1.60 15.47 -12.57
CA PHE A 113 2.38 16.08 -11.48
C PHE A 113 1.98 17.53 -11.12
N PHE A 114 1.12 18.19 -11.90
CA PHE A 114 0.54 19.52 -11.60
C PHE A 114 -0.97 19.52 -11.80
#